data_AF-A0A7M3LRY2-F1
#
_entry.id   AF-A0A7M3LRY2-F1
#
_cell.length_a   1.000
_cell.length_b   1.000
_cell.length_c   1.000
_cell.angle_alpha   90.00
_cell.angle_beta   90.00
_cell.angle_gamma   90.00
#
_symmetry.space_group_name_H-M   'P 1'
#
loop_
_entity.id
_entity.type
_entity.pdbx_description
1 polymer ?
#
loop_
_entity_poly.entity_id
_entity_poly.type
_entity_poly.pdbx_seq_one_letter_code
_entity_poly.pdbx_strand_id
1 'polypeptide(L)'
;MLHSYADYLREFKDEVEAQLAGGPDEGTLALQQITFREDTHGIWAEAIVTSLGAPEPLTRRRLVIPVDGPDKDGWLAGTIFASSLVEDFDKGKLIQ
;
A
#
# COMPACT_ATOMS: atom_id res chain seq x y z
N MET A 1 23.40 -1.77 -10.52
CA MET A 1 22.34 -1.81 -11.53
C MET A 1 21.38 -0.68 -11.19
N LEU A 2 21.04 0.18 -12.15
CA LEU A 2 19.93 1.12 -12.00
C LEU A 2 18.66 0.28 -12.03
N HIS A 3 17.97 0.10 -10.90
CA HIS A 3 16.62 -0.43 -10.92
C HIS A 3 15.76 0.51 -11.76
N SER A 4 15.05 -0.02 -12.75
CA SER A 4 14.13 0.79 -13.52
C SER A 4 12.95 1.19 -12.63
N TYR A 5 12.34 2.34 -12.89
CA TYR A 5 11.15 2.78 -12.17
C TYR A 5 10.02 1.72 -12.22
N ALA A 6 9.94 0.96 -13.31
CA ALA A 6 8.99 -0.14 -13.46
C ALA A 6 9.29 -1.33 -12.52
N ASP A 7 10.57 -1.66 -12.31
CA ASP A 7 10.97 -2.72 -11.38
C ASP A 7 10.63 -2.33 -9.93
N TYR A 8 10.88 -1.08 -9.56
CA TYR A 8 10.50 -0.54 -8.27
C TYR A 8 8.98 -0.68 -8.01
N LEU A 9 8.14 -0.29 -8.98
CA LEU A 9 6.68 -0.39 -8.82
C LEU A 9 6.19 -1.83 -8.70
N ARG A 10 6.84 -2.76 -9.41
CA ARG A 10 6.54 -4.19 -9.33
C ARG A 10 6.90 -4.75 -7.97
N GLU A 11 8.13 -4.51 -7.49
CA GLU A 11 8.59 -4.96 -6.18
C GLU A 11 7.75 -4.39 -5.04
N PHE A 12 7.41 -3.10 -5.12
CA PHE A 12 6.48 -2.47 -4.19
C PHE A 12 5.14 -3.19 -4.14
N LYS A 13 4.56 -3.46 -5.32
CA LYS A 13 3.25 -4.12 -5.42
C LYS A 13 3.30 -5.54 -4.85
N ASP A 14 4.30 -6.33 -5.26
CA ASP A 14 4.47 -7.71 -4.84
C ASP A 14 4.61 -7.79 -3.30
N GLU A 15 5.35 -6.87 -2.69
CA GLU A 15 5.53 -6.83 -1.23
C GLU A 15 4.24 -6.43 -0.49
N VAL A 16 3.50 -5.43 -0.98
CA VAL A 16 2.21 -5.06 -0.36
C VAL A 16 1.21 -6.21 -0.45
N GLU A 17 1.14 -6.89 -1.60
CA GLU A 17 0.29 -8.06 -1.79
C GLU A 17 0.69 -9.20 -0.84
N ALA A 18 1.99 -9.49 -0.71
CA ALA A 18 2.49 -10.53 0.19
C ALA A 18 2.22 -10.24 1.67
N GLN A 19 2.49 -9.01 2.12
CA GLN A 19 2.29 -8.58 3.51
C GLN A 19 0.81 -8.53 3.90
N LEU A 20 -0.08 -8.16 2.98
CA LEU A 20 -1.52 -8.16 3.26
C LEU A 20 -2.17 -9.53 3.09
N ALA A 21 -1.62 -10.40 2.22
CA ALA A 21 -2.05 -11.80 2.12
C ALA A 21 -1.60 -12.63 3.34
N GLY A 22 -0.45 -12.30 3.93
CA GLY A 22 0.09 -12.91 5.14
C GLY A 22 -0.15 -12.10 6.43
N GLY A 23 -0.90 -10.99 6.36
CA GLY A 23 -1.20 -10.09 7.47
C GLY A 23 -2.07 -10.76 8.54
N PRO A 24 -2.16 -10.17 9.75
CA PRO A 24 -2.44 -10.88 11.00
C PRO A 24 -3.64 -11.83 10.91
N ASP A 25 -3.45 -13.00 11.52
CA ASP A 25 -4.24 -14.25 11.55
C ASP A 25 -5.76 -14.16 11.81
N GLU A 26 -6.39 -12.99 11.69
CA GLU A 26 -7.81 -12.77 11.97
C GLU A 26 -8.63 -12.35 10.74
N GLY A 27 -8.05 -12.33 9.53
CA GLY A 27 -8.81 -12.00 8.31
C GLY A 27 -9.42 -10.60 8.36
N THR A 28 -8.82 -9.71 9.15
CA THR A 28 -9.31 -8.35 9.41
C THR A 28 -9.19 -7.48 8.18
N LEU A 29 -8.24 -7.76 7.28
CA LEU A 29 -8.04 -7.04 6.03
C LEU A 29 -7.79 -7.96 4.84
N ALA A 30 -8.42 -7.63 3.72
CA ALA A 30 -8.14 -8.23 2.42
C ALA A 30 -7.88 -7.13 1.40
N LEU A 31 -6.70 -7.19 0.76
CA LEU A 31 -6.38 -6.33 -0.37
C LEU A 31 -7.23 -6.73 -1.58
N GLN A 32 -7.96 -5.78 -2.15
CA GLN A 32 -8.68 -5.98 -3.40
C GLN A 32 -7.87 -5.49 -4.59
N GLN A 33 -7.25 -4.32 -4.46
CA GLN A 33 -6.56 -3.69 -5.58
C GLN A 33 -5.49 -2.72 -5.09
N ILE A 34 -4.38 -2.64 -5.84
CA ILE A 34 -3.42 -1.54 -5.78
C ILE A 34 -3.51 -0.79 -7.11
N THR A 35 -3.64 0.53 -7.05
CA THR A 35 -3.58 1.41 -8.22
C THR A 35 -2.51 2.48 -8.03
N PHE A 36 -1.85 2.83 -9.12
CA PHE A 36 -0.94 3.97 -9.16
C PHE A 36 -1.64 5.12 -9.88
N ARG A 37 -1.72 6.29 -9.23
CA ARG A 37 -2.30 7.50 -9.80
C ARG A 37 -1.28 8.61 -9.82
N GLU A 38 -1.41 9.52 -10.78
CA GLU A 38 -0.58 10.72 -10.85
C GLU A 38 -1.45 11.96 -10.63
N ASP A 39 -0.95 12.90 -9.82
CA ASP A 39 -1.54 14.23 -9.69
C ASP A 39 -0.44 15.30 -9.64
N THR A 40 -0.82 16.54 -9.34
CA THR A 40 0.11 17.69 -9.28
C THR A 40 1.24 17.53 -8.25
N HIS A 41 1.15 16.55 -7.36
CA HIS A 41 2.14 16.26 -6.31
C HIS A 41 3.00 15.03 -6.61
N GLY A 42 2.74 14.32 -7.71
CA GLY A 42 3.53 13.17 -8.16
C GLY A 42 2.72 11.89 -8.34
N ILE A 43 3.39 10.74 -8.33
CA ILE A 43 2.77 9.42 -8.45
C ILE A 43 2.43 8.89 -7.06
N TRP A 44 1.27 8.27 -6.91
CA TRP A 44 0.73 7.80 -5.65
C TRP A 44 0.30 6.35 -5.73
N ALA A 45 0.60 5.58 -4.68
CA ALA A 45 0.00 4.27 -4.48
C ALA A 45 -1.31 4.40 -3.70
N GLU A 46 -2.37 3.84 -4.26
CA GLU A 46 -3.68 3.69 -3.63
C GLU A 46 -3.99 2.20 -3.44
N ALA A 47 -4.29 1.78 -2.21
CA ALA A 47 -4.77 0.44 -1.92
C ALA A 47 -6.26 0.49 -1.60
N ILE A 48 -7.02 -0.38 -2.25
CA ILE A 48 -8.41 -0.67 -1.93
C ILE A 48 -8.42 -1.94 -1.11
N VAL A 49 -8.89 -1.83 0.12
CA VAL A 49 -8.92 -2.93 1.08
C VAL A 49 -10.33 -3.10 1.62
N THR A 50 -10.72 -4.35 1.85
CA THR A 50 -11.93 -4.68 2.62
C THR A 50 -11.55 -5.13 4.00
N SER A 51 -12.36 -4.73 4.99
CA SER A 51 -12.19 -5.14 6.38
C SER A 51 -13.40 -5.91 6.88
N LEU A 52 -13.18 -6.88 7.76
CA LEU A 52 -14.27 -7.53 8.48
C LEU A 52 -15.01 -6.46 9.32
N GLY A 53 -16.28 -6.21 9.00
CA GLY A 53 -17.10 -5.20 9.69
C GLY A 53 -17.19 -3.82 9.01
N ALA A 54 -16.45 -3.58 7.91
CA ALA A 54 -16.67 -2.38 7.09
C ALA A 54 -17.74 -2.65 6.02
N PRO A 55 -18.76 -1.78 5.87
CA PRO A 55 -19.84 -1.99 4.88
C PRO A 55 -19.38 -1.82 3.44
N GLU A 56 -18.29 -1.07 3.21
CA GLU A 56 -17.75 -0.78 1.88
C GLU A 56 -16.21 -0.89 1.88
N PRO A 57 -15.59 -1.20 0.73
CA PRO A 57 -14.15 -1.15 0.57
C PRO A 57 -13.61 0.25 0.83
N LEU A 58 -12.47 0.33 1.51
CA LEU A 58 -11.82 1.59 1.86
C LEU A 58 -10.62 1.81 0.94
N THR A 59 -10.57 3.00 0.33
CA THR A 59 -9.42 3.43 -0.47
C THR A 59 -8.45 4.21 0.41
N ARG A 60 -7.20 3.76 0.48
CA ARG A 60 -6.13 4.45 1.19
C ARG A 60 -5.05 4.91 0.23
N ARG A 61 -4.81 6.22 0.24
CA ARG A 61 -3.75 6.90 -0.49
C ARG A 61 -2.70 7.34 0.51
N ARG A 62 -1.49 6.77 0.48
CA ARG A 62 -0.50 7.04 1.54
C ARG A 62 0.93 7.28 1.10
N LEU A 63 1.33 6.89 -0.11
CA LEU A 63 2.72 7.08 -0.54
C LEU A 63 2.81 7.96 -1.77
N VAL A 64 3.56 9.07 -1.68
CA VAL A 64 4.13 9.76 -2.85
C VAL A 64 5.36 8.98 -3.28
N ILE A 65 5.40 8.55 -4.53
CA ILE A 65 6.55 7.95 -5.17
C ILE A 65 7.22 9.07 -6.00
N PRO A 66 8.24 9.78 -5.47
CA PRO A 66 9.07 10.64 -6.31
C PRO A 66 9.80 9.80 -7.38
N VAL A 67 10.21 10.45 -8.48
CA VAL A 67 10.90 9.80 -9.62
C VAL A 67 12.23 9.13 -9.19
N ASP A 68 12.84 9.61 -8.10
CA ASP A 68 14.03 9.03 -7.48
C ASP A 68 13.73 7.97 -6.39
N GLY A 69 12.44 7.68 -6.12
CA GLY A 69 11.96 6.82 -5.04
C GLY A 69 12.04 7.49 -3.65
N PRO A 70 11.04 7.33 -2.76
CA PRO A 70 11.18 7.80 -1.37
C PRO A 70 12.22 6.94 -0.63
N ASP A 71 12.29 5.66 -1.01
CA ASP A 71 13.33 4.68 -0.68
C ASP A 71 13.80 4.10 -2.01
N LYS A 72 15.11 3.88 -2.20
CA LYS A 72 15.68 3.33 -3.44
C LYS A 72 15.29 1.86 -3.72
N ASP A 73 14.35 1.34 -2.95
CA ASP A 73 14.01 -0.07 -2.82
C ASP A 73 12.48 -0.22 -2.71
N GLY A 74 11.89 -0.88 -3.70
CA GLY A 74 10.44 -1.11 -3.76
C GLY A 74 9.97 -2.02 -2.63
N TRP A 75 10.81 -2.96 -2.20
CA TRP A 75 10.52 -3.86 -1.08
C TRP A 75 10.31 -3.07 0.22
N LEU A 76 11.26 -2.22 0.60
CA LEU A 76 11.15 -1.42 1.83
C LEU A 76 9.92 -0.51 1.82
N ALA A 77 9.67 0.15 0.69
CA ALA A 77 8.50 1.00 0.52
C ALA A 77 7.18 0.20 0.65
N GLY A 78 7.13 -1.01 0.09
CA GLY A 78 5.98 -1.91 0.19
C GLY A 78 5.73 -2.36 1.63
N THR A 79 6.77 -2.74 2.37
CA THR A 79 6.67 -3.12 3.78
C THR A 79 6.16 -1.98 4.65
N ILE A 80 6.70 -0.76 4.49
CA ILE A 80 6.26 0.42 5.24
C ILE A 80 4.79 0.72 4.94
N PHE A 81 4.41 0.71 3.67
CA PHE A 81 3.04 0.99 3.25
C PHE A 81 2.04 -0.03 3.82
N ALA A 82 2.31 -1.34 3.66
CA ALA A 82 1.46 -2.40 4.19
C ALA A 82 1.32 -2.32 5.73
N SER A 83 2.44 -2.12 6.44
CA SER A 83 2.43 -1.97 7.90
C SER A 83 1.58 -0.79 8.35
N SER A 84 1.68 0.33 7.64
CA SER A 84 0.92 1.53 7.94
C SER A 84 -0.59 1.36 7.69
N LEU A 85 -0.97 0.55 6.71
CA LEU A 85 -2.37 0.17 6.47
C LEU A 85 -2.89 -0.64 7.65
N VAL A 86 -2.19 -1.70 8.05
CA VAL A 86 -2.60 -2.53 9.20
C VAL A 86 -2.77 -1.69 10.47
N GLU A 87 -1.80 -0.80 10.75
CA GLU A 87 -1.87 0.09 11.92
C GLU A 87 -3.09 1.03 11.91
N ASP A 88 -3.46 1.57 10.74
CA ASP A 88 -4.65 2.43 10.60
C ASP A 88 -5.94 1.68 10.93
N PHE A 89 -6.02 0.41 10.54
CA PHE A 89 -7.17 -0.47 10.81
C PHE A 89 -7.23 -0.86 12.28
N ASP A 90 -6.12 -1.33 12.85
CA ASP A 90 -6.06 -1.71 14.27
C ASP A 90 -6.43 -0.54 15.19
N LYS A 91 -6.07 0.69 14.82
CA LYS A 91 -6.35 1.89 15.62
C LYS A 91 -7.73 2.51 15.33
N GLY A 92 -8.54 1.92 14.44
CA GLY A 92 -9.84 2.47 14.06
C GLY A 92 -9.75 3.87 13.43
N LYS A 93 -8.59 4.26 12.90
CA LYS A 93 -8.32 5.62 12.37
C LYS A 93 -8.85 5.83 10.95
N LEU A 94 -9.77 4.99 10.50
CA LEU A 94 -10.39 5.10 9.18
C LEU A 94 -11.65 5.95 9.15
N ILE A 95 -12.08 6.46 10.32
CA ILE A 95 -13.23 7.36 10.42
C ILE A 95 -12.73 8.76 10.79
N GLN A 96 -12.10 9.49 9.86
CA GLN A 96 -12.07 10.97 9.80
C GLN A 96 -11.85 11.43 8.37
#